data_AF-A0A344UPF0-F1
#
_entry.id   AF-A0A344UPF0-F1
#
_cell.length_a   1.000
_cell.length_b   1.000
_cell.length_c   1.000
_cell.angle_alpha   90.00
_cell.angle_beta   90.00
_cell.angle_gamma   90.00
#
_symmetry.space_group_name_H-M   'P 1'
#
loop_
_entity.id
_entity.type
_entity.pdbx_description
1 polymer ?
#
loop_
_entity_poly.entity_id
_entity_poly.type
_entity_poly.pdbx_seq_one_letter_code
_entity_poly.pdbx_strand_id
1 'polypeptide(L)'
;MSTAFPQNLNVRTMRNNAGQNQSQFWEPIGITQSGGSRYESGRNMPKPVAALVRLVHQLGIDISKVNADKASLIRVLLSDQVDPEILAALRKLAATAEALDKPAAASDTVPPDSHSAAV
;
A
#
# COMPACT_ATOMS: atom_id res chain seq x y z
N MET A 1 -20.41 -2.45 12.11
CA MET A 1 -19.33 -3.46 12.17
C MET A 1 -18.03 -2.76 12.54
N SER A 2 -17.31 -3.20 13.57
CA SER A 2 -16.13 -2.51 14.08
C SER A 2 -14.96 -2.63 13.09
N THR A 3 -14.67 -1.58 12.32
CA THR A 3 -13.49 -1.53 11.45
C THR A 3 -12.27 -1.26 12.35
N ALA A 4 -11.81 -2.30 13.04
CA ALA A 4 -10.62 -2.21 13.88
C ALA A 4 -9.43 -1.80 13.01
N PHE A 5 -8.77 -0.70 13.38
CA PHE A 5 -7.48 -0.32 12.80
C PHE A 5 -6.52 -1.51 12.92
N PRO A 6 -5.81 -1.91 11.86
CA PRO A 6 -4.94 -3.08 11.92
C PRO A 6 -3.88 -2.86 13.00
N GLN A 7 -3.95 -3.66 14.07
CA GLN A 7 -3.04 -3.54 15.21
C GLN A 7 -1.69 -4.24 14.95
N ASN A 8 -1.57 -5.01 13.86
CA ASN A 8 -0.38 -5.80 13.59
C ASN A 8 -0.13 -5.95 12.09
N LEU A 9 0.51 -4.95 11.48
CA LEU A 9 1.03 -5.04 10.12
C LEU A 9 2.44 -5.63 10.16
N ASN A 10 2.62 -6.81 9.57
CA ASN A 10 3.95 -7.40 9.41
C ASN A 10 4.65 -6.80 8.17
N VAL A 11 5.12 -5.56 8.32
CA VAL A 11 5.71 -4.76 7.24
C VAL A 11 6.97 -5.36 6.63
N ARG A 12 7.78 -6.05 7.45
CA ARG A 12 8.98 -6.74 6.96
C ARG A 12 8.60 -7.89 6.03
N THR A 13 7.63 -8.72 6.43
CA THR A 13 7.15 -9.82 5.56
C THR A 13 6.49 -9.27 4.30
N MET A 14 5.67 -8.23 4.41
CA MET A 14 5.06 -7.59 3.24
C MET A 14 6.12 -7.11 2.24
N ARG A 15 7.15 -6.41 2.72
CA ARG A 15 8.25 -5.93 1.88
C ARG A 15 9.02 -7.09 1.23
N ASN A 16 9.38 -8.10 2.01
CA ASN A 16 10.12 -9.26 1.51
C ASN A 16 9.32 -10.01 0.43
N ASN A 17 8.02 -10.19 0.63
CA ASN A 17 7.14 -10.83 -0.35
C ASN A 17 7.02 -10.02 -1.65
N ALA A 18 7.15 -8.69 -1.56
CA ALA A 18 7.18 -7.80 -2.72
C ALA A 18 8.55 -7.74 -3.41
N GLY A 19 9.60 -8.36 -2.86
CA GLY A 19 10.96 -8.30 -3.41
C GLY A 19 11.61 -6.92 -3.34
N GLN A 20 11.10 -6.02 -2.49
CA GLN A 20 11.54 -4.62 -2.41
C GLN A 20 12.63 -4.43 -1.36
N ASN A 21 13.56 -3.50 -1.64
CA ASN A 21 14.42 -2.95 -0.60
C ASN A 21 13.64 -1.95 0.28
N GLN A 22 14.25 -1.50 1.38
CA GLN A 22 13.57 -0.61 2.32
C GLN A 22 13.21 0.73 1.67
N SER A 23 14.10 1.33 0.89
CA SER A 23 13.81 2.60 0.21
C SER A 23 12.58 2.50 -0.70
N GLN A 24 12.54 1.49 -1.58
CA GLN A 24 11.44 1.23 -2.51
C GLN A 24 10.10 1.00 -1.80
N PHE A 25 10.13 0.34 -0.64
CA PHE A 25 8.92 0.06 0.13
C PHE A 25 8.43 1.29 0.89
N TRP A 26 9.32 2.10 1.46
CA TRP A 26 8.94 3.21 2.34
C TRP A 26 8.72 4.54 1.59
N GLU A 27 9.35 4.72 0.43
CA GLU A 27 9.24 5.94 -0.39
C GLU A 27 7.79 6.28 -0.81
N PRO A 28 6.94 5.34 -1.29
CA PRO A 28 5.60 5.67 -1.75
C PRO A 28 4.67 6.26 -0.67
N ILE A 29 4.99 6.05 0.61
CA ILE A 29 4.26 6.62 1.74
C ILE A 29 5.03 7.77 2.43
N GLY A 30 6.08 8.28 1.80
CA GLY A 30 6.85 9.45 2.24
C GLY A 30 7.75 9.17 3.44
N ILE A 31 8.17 7.92 3.66
CA ILE A 31 9.01 7.53 4.79
C ILE A 31 10.42 7.24 4.29
N THR A 32 11.42 7.79 4.99
CA THR A 32 12.83 7.51 4.68
C THR A 32 13.18 6.06 5.02
N GLN A 33 14.19 5.50 4.33
CA GLN A 33 14.71 4.16 4.62
C GLN A 33 15.06 3.97 6.11
N SER A 34 15.76 4.93 6.72
CA SER A 34 16.15 4.86 8.13
C SER A 34 14.96 4.98 9.10
N GLY A 35 13.88 5.66 8.69
CA GLY A 35 12.61 5.68 9.42
C GLY A 35 11.91 4.32 9.35
N GLY A 36 11.79 3.78 8.14
CA GLY A 36 11.20 2.48 7.85
C GLY A 36 11.88 1.31 8.56
N SER A 37 13.23 1.31 8.56
CA SER A 37 14.03 0.28 9.25
C SER A 37 13.70 0.18 10.74
N ARG A 38 13.37 1.29 11.40
CA ARG A 38 12.99 1.29 12.83
C ARG A 38 11.66 0.59 13.05
N TYR A 39 10.71 0.77 12.14
CA TYR A 39 9.42 0.07 12.22
C TYR A 39 9.60 -1.42 11.95
N GLU A 40 10.44 -1.79 10.98
CA GLU A 40 10.78 -3.20 10.71
C GLU A 40 11.54 -3.88 11.85
N SER A 41 12.18 -3.12 12.75
CA SER A 41 12.91 -3.63 13.92
C SER A 41 12.07 -3.64 15.21
N GLY A 42 10.76 -3.41 15.12
CA GLY A 42 9.84 -3.50 16.26
C GLY A 42 9.54 -2.19 16.98
N ARG A 43 9.97 -1.03 16.46
CA ARG A 43 9.49 0.25 16.98
C ARG A 43 7.99 0.36 16.74
N ASN A 44 7.26 0.86 17.74
CA ASN A 44 5.84 1.16 17.58
C ASN A 44 5.58 2.09 16.38
N MET A 45 4.69 1.67 15.50
CA MET A 45 4.32 2.42 14.31
C MET A 45 3.14 3.36 14.63
N PRO A 46 3.23 4.66 14.32
CA PRO A 46 2.10 5.57 14.47
C PRO A 46 0.89 5.11 13.62
N LYS A 47 -0.32 5.26 14.16
CA LYS A 47 -1.57 4.89 13.44
C LYS A 47 -1.67 5.47 12.02
N PRO A 48 -1.30 6.74 11.76
CA PRO A 48 -1.32 7.28 10.39
C PRO A 48 -0.39 6.53 9.43
N VAL A 49 0.80 6.14 9.91
CA VAL A 49 1.76 5.37 9.11
C VAL A 49 1.21 3.98 8.80
N ALA A 50 0.63 3.31 9.79
CA ALA A 50 -0.02 2.00 9.58
C ALA A 50 -1.17 2.09 8.57
N ALA A 51 -1.96 3.18 8.59
CA ALA A 51 -3.01 3.40 7.60
C ALA A 51 -2.45 3.49 6.18
N LEU A 52 -1.38 4.26 5.98
CA LEU A 52 -0.74 4.44 4.67
C LEU A 52 -0.14 3.13 4.15
N VAL A 53 0.55 2.38 5.02
CA VAL A 53 1.09 1.05 4.67
C VAL A 53 -0.02 0.13 4.16
N ARG A 54 -1.17 0.11 4.85
CA ARG A 54 -2.33 -0.68 4.41
C ARG A 54 -2.87 -0.18 3.07
N LEU A 55 -3.07 1.12 2.90
CA LEU A 55 -3.62 1.67 1.65
C LEU A 55 -2.72 1.32 0.46
N VAL A 56 -1.41 1.55 0.58
CA VAL A 56 -0.48 1.38 -0.54
C VAL A 56 -0.12 -0.09 -0.77
N HIS A 57 0.39 -0.78 0.25
CA HIS A 57 0.99 -2.10 0.05
C HIS A 57 0.02 -3.27 0.24
N GLN A 58 -1.08 -3.09 0.99
CA GLN A 58 -2.07 -4.14 1.19
C GLN A 58 -3.27 -3.99 0.24
N LEU A 59 -3.73 -2.77 0.00
CA LEU A 59 -4.88 -2.49 -0.86
C LEU A 59 -4.48 -2.03 -2.27
N GLY A 60 -3.19 -1.87 -2.56
CA GLY A 60 -2.70 -1.50 -3.90
C GLY A 60 -3.10 -0.09 -4.34
N ILE A 61 -3.48 0.79 -3.40
CA ILE A 61 -3.93 2.14 -3.74
C ILE A 61 -2.71 3.02 -3.95
N ASP A 62 -2.51 3.43 -5.20
CA ASP A 62 -1.55 4.46 -5.56
C ASP A 62 -2.07 5.85 -5.11
N ILE A 63 -1.61 6.28 -3.94
CA ILE A 63 -2.04 7.54 -3.32
C ILE A 63 -1.61 8.77 -4.13
N SER A 64 -0.59 8.66 -5.00
CA SER A 64 -0.16 9.77 -5.88
C SER A 64 -1.23 10.12 -6.93
N LYS A 65 -2.06 9.14 -7.28
CA LYS A 65 -3.14 9.29 -8.26
C LYS A 65 -4.40 9.90 -7.66
N VAL A 66 -4.48 10.10 -6.34
CA VAL A 66 -5.64 10.66 -5.66
C VAL A 66 -5.64 12.17 -5.81
N ASN A 67 -6.65 12.71 -6.47
CA ASN A 67 -6.89 14.14 -6.66
C ASN A 67 -8.31 14.52 -6.20
N ALA A 68 -8.70 15.79 -6.31
CA ALA A 68 -10.01 16.27 -5.85
C ALA A 68 -11.19 15.51 -6.49
N ASP A 69 -11.12 15.24 -7.79
CA ASP A 69 -12.17 14.54 -8.54
C ASP A 69 -12.30 13.09 -8.06
N LYS A 70 -11.18 12.35 -8.03
CA LYS A 70 -11.17 10.96 -7.53
C LYS A 70 -11.53 10.87 -6.06
N ALA A 71 -11.14 11.85 -5.24
CA ALA A 71 -11.51 11.88 -3.83
C ALA A 71 -13.03 11.98 -3.65
N SER A 72 -13.72 12.72 -4.53
CA SER A 72 -15.19 12.79 -4.52
C SER A 72 -15.83 11.45 -4.87
N LEU A 73 -15.30 10.76 -5.88
CA LEU A 73 -15.76 9.41 -6.25
C LEU A 73 -15.51 8.40 -5.13
N ILE A 74 -14.33 8.43 -4.50
CA ILE A 74 -13.99 7.56 -3.36
C ILE A 74 -14.98 7.77 -2.21
N ARG A 75 -15.32 9.03 -1.86
CA ARG A 75 -16.30 9.31 -0.80
C ARG A 75 -17.68 8.74 -1.11
N VAL A 76 -18.12 8.81 -2.37
CA VAL A 76 -19.39 8.21 -2.79
C VAL A 76 -19.31 6.68 -2.72
N LEU A 77 -18.24 6.06 -3.21
CA LEU A 77 -18.05 4.61 -3.14
C LEU A 77 -17.97 4.06 -1.71
N LEU A 78 -17.42 4.84 -0.79
CA LEU A 78 -17.37 4.51 0.64
C LEU A 78 -18.69 4.83 1.36
N SER A 79 -19.64 5.49 0.70
CA SER A 79 -20.99 5.66 1.21
C SER A 79 -21.82 4.43 0.85
N ASP A 80 -22.71 4.01 1.75
CA ASP A 80 -23.65 2.91 1.50
C ASP A 80 -24.82 3.31 0.56
N GLN A 81 -24.65 4.38 -0.24
CA GLN A 81 -25.70 5.01 -1.05
C GLN A 81 -25.47 4.89 -2.57
N VAL A 82 -24.51 4.07 -3.00
CA VAL A 82 -24.29 3.83 -4.43
C VAL A 82 -25.34 2.89 -4.97
N ASP A 83 -25.92 3.24 -6.12
CA ASP A 83 -26.86 2.38 -6.84
C ASP A 83 -26.24 0.97 -7.07
N PRO A 84 -26.97 -0.11 -6.75
CA PRO A 84 -26.47 -1.48 -6.91
C PRO A 84 -26.03 -1.84 -8.34
N GLU A 85 -26.68 -1.31 -9.37
CA GLU A 85 -26.34 -1.57 -10.77
C GLU A 85 -25.01 -0.90 -11.14
N ILE A 86 -24.81 0.35 -10.71
CA ILE A 86 -23.55 1.07 -10.90
C ILE A 86 -22.41 0.31 -10.20
N LEU A 87 -22.64 -0.13 -8.97
CA LEU A 87 -21.64 -0.86 -8.20
C LEU A 87 -21.29 -2.21 -8.84
N ALA A 88 -22.29 -2.91 -9.40
CA ALA A 88 -22.07 -4.16 -10.15
C ALA A 88 -21.22 -3.92 -11.42
N ALA A 89 -21.52 -2.86 -12.17
CA ALA A 89 -20.75 -2.47 -13.36
C ALA A 89 -19.28 -2.14 -13.01
N LEU A 90 -19.05 -1.38 -11.94
CA LEU A 90 -17.71 -1.04 -11.47
C LEU A 90 -16.91 -2.27 -11.03
N ARG A 91 -17.55 -3.23 -10.34
CA ARG A 91 -16.89 -4.51 -9.97
C ARG A 91 -16.47 -5.32 -11.20
N LYS A 92 -17.31 -5.36 -12.24
CA LYS A 92 -16.98 -6.04 -13.50
C LYS A 92 -15.78 -5.37 -14.19
N LEU A 93 -15.76 -4.04 -14.22
CA LEU A 93 -14.64 -3.28 -14.78
C LEU A 93 -13.35 -3.53 -13.99
N ALA A 94 -13.41 -3.50 -12.65
CA ALA A 94 -12.27 -3.76 -11.78
C ALA A 94 -11.70 -5.16 -11.98
N ALA A 95 -12.55 -6.20 -12.03
CA ALA A 95 -12.11 -7.58 -12.28
C ALA A 95 -11.40 -7.73 -13.65
N THR A 96 -11.83 -6.94 -14.64
CA THR A 96 -11.19 -6.94 -15.97
C THR A 96 -9.83 -6.23 -15.93
N ALA A 97 -9.71 -5.14 -15.16
CA ALA A 97 -8.47 -4.39 -15.01
C ALA A 97 -7.41 -5.15 -14.18
N GLU A 98 -7.81 -5.80 -13.08
CA GLU A 98 -6.90 -6.60 -12.25
C GLU A 98 -6.32 -7.81 -12.99
N ALA A 99 -7.09 -8.39 -13.93
CA ALA A 99 -6.60 -9.46 -14.79
C ALA A 99 -5.45 -9.00 -15.73
N LEU A 100 -5.34 -7.70 -16.01
CA LEU A 100 -4.31 -7.11 -16.88
C LEU A 100 -3.09 -6.63 -16.08
N ASP A 101 -3.28 -6.24 -14.82
CA ASP A 101 -2.25 -5.63 -13.98
C ASP A 101 -1.40 -6.64 -13.18
N LYS A 102 -1.75 -7.94 -13.21
CA LYS A 102 -0.93 -8.99 -12.60
C LYS A 102 0.37 -9.14 -13.39
N PRO A 103 1.55 -8.78 -12.85
CA PRO A 103 2.78 -8.99 -13.58
C PRO A 103 3.04 -10.50 -13.68
N ALA A 104 3.31 -10.98 -14.90
CA ALA A 104 4.02 -12.23 -15.08
C ALA A 104 5.31 -12.13 -14.26
N ALA A 105 5.51 -13.06 -13.32
CA ALA A 105 6.63 -13.08 -12.40
C ALA A 105 7.97 -12.83 -13.15
N ALA A 106 8.59 -11.67 -12.90
CA ALA A 106 9.94 -11.32 -13.36
C ALA A 106 10.79 -11.12 -12.10
N SER A 107 11.57 -12.14 -11.75
CA SER A 107 12.99 -12.35 -12.11
C SER A 107 13.92 -11.60 -11.15
N ASP A 108 14.54 -12.40 -10.28
CA ASP A 108 15.60 -12.04 -9.35
C ASP A 108 16.65 -11.12 -9.98
N THR A 109 16.92 -9.98 -9.34
CA THR A 109 18.24 -9.36 -9.18
C THR A 109 18.09 -8.13 -8.30
N VAL A 110 18.28 -8.29 -6.99
CA VAL A 110 18.45 -7.16 -6.07
C VAL A 110 19.95 -7.04 -5.76
N PRO A 111 20.63 -5.94 -6.16
CA PRO A 111 21.99 -5.68 -5.72
C PRO A 111 22.01 -5.35 -4.22
N PRO A 112 23.09 -5.67 -3.50
CA PRO A 112 23.22 -5.31 -2.09
C PRO A 112 23.40 -3.80 -1.92
N ASP A 113 22.48 -3.14 -1.22
CA ASP A 113 22.65 -1.75 -0.82
C ASP A 113 23.89 -1.62 0.09
N SER A 114 24.82 -0.79 -0.37
CA SER A 114 26.06 -0.42 0.28
C SER A 114 25.86 0.87 1.07
N HIS A 115 26.28 0.84 2.35
CA HIS A 115 26.58 1.97 3.26
C HIS A 115 25.36 2.70 3.88
N SER A 116 25.34 3.09 5.16
CA SER A 116 26.45 3.39 6.06
C SER A 116 26.11 3.17 7.53
N ALA A 117 27.06 2.58 8.25
CA ALA A 117 27.24 2.74 9.69
C ALA A 117 27.80 4.15 10.00
N ALA A 118 27.63 4.55 11.27
CA ALA A 118 28.40 5.55 12.05
C ALA A 118 28.41 7.00 11.56
N VAL A 119 27.83 7.90 12.35
CA VAL A 119 28.55 8.83 13.28
C VAL A 119 27.65 9.06 14.50
#